data_AF-A0A958Q1S4-F1
#
_entry.id   AF-A0A958Q1S4-F1
#
_cell.length_a   1.000
_cell.length_b   1.000
_cell.length_c   1.000
_cell.angle_alpha   90.00
_cell.angle_beta   90.00
_cell.angle_gamma   90.00
#
_symmetry.space_group_name_H-M   'P 1'
#
loop_
_entity.id
_entity.type
_entity.pdbx_description
1 polymer ?
#
loop_
_entity_poly.entity_id
_entity_poly.type
_entity_poly.pdbx_seq_one_letter_code
_entity_poly.pdbx_strand_id
1 'polypeptide(L)'
;MSSSRDVGDRRFANAQVLVWKRVNEELSQSLRSLLRVQSQRELSHRALMLRDELYESWRRVEAELHRSREELSEAVAREQFVKSTLLSEKLITTKARVQAARAALNEFDVVVGDLVRSSSVENFGQSMHPKARAASAAAGDSLDGFDEREVVSEEDFSLSGEGQDGEKEGKILPFRDVRRISSGK
;
A
#
# COMPACT_ATOMS: atom_id res chain seq x y z
N MET A 1 38.29 12.84 2.01
CA MET A 1 37.53 13.52 3.07
C MET A 1 36.06 13.31 2.76
N SER A 2 35.38 12.39 3.43
CA SER A 2 33.93 12.21 3.25
C SER A 2 33.24 13.47 3.77
N SER A 3 32.39 14.07 2.97
CA SER A 3 31.73 15.34 3.29
C SER A 3 30.82 15.13 4.49
N SER A 4 30.82 16.05 5.47
CA SER A 4 29.92 15.98 6.65
C SER A 4 28.44 15.84 6.28
N ARG A 5 28.06 16.17 5.03
CA ARG A 5 26.72 15.95 4.48
C ARG A 5 26.39 14.46 4.30
N ASP A 6 27.35 13.65 3.84
CA ASP A 6 27.14 12.22 3.56
C ASP A 6 26.76 11.43 4.81
N VAL A 7 27.25 11.85 5.99
CA VAL A 7 26.96 11.19 7.27
C VAL A 7 25.50 11.43 7.69
N GLY A 8 24.99 12.66 7.48
CA GLY A 8 23.60 13.01 7.78
C GLY A 8 22.62 12.26 6.90
N ASP A 9 22.87 12.22 5.59
CA ASP A 9 22.00 11.55 4.62
C ASP A 9 21.87 10.05 4.90
N ARG A 10 22.99 9.40 5.24
CA ARG A 10 22.99 7.97 5.63
C ARG A 10 22.21 7.72 6.92
N ARG A 11 22.29 8.62 7.91
CA ARG A 11 21.54 8.48 9.16
C ARG A 11 20.04 8.50 8.91
N PHE A 12 19.57 9.43 8.06
CA PHE A 12 18.15 9.50 7.70
C PHE A 12 17.70 8.30 6.88
N ALA A 13 18.49 7.89 5.88
CA ALA A 13 18.19 6.70 5.09
C ALA A 13 18.06 5.45 5.99
N ASN A 14 18.98 5.24 6.92
CA ASN A 14 18.93 4.13 7.87
C ASN A 14 17.69 4.18 8.75
N ALA A 15 17.33 5.36 9.26
CA ALA A 15 16.12 5.52 10.06
C ALA A 15 14.85 5.18 9.26
N GLN A 16 14.76 5.61 8.00
CA GLN A 16 13.66 5.24 7.12
C GLN A 16 13.60 3.72 6.93
N VAL A 17 14.70 3.07 6.59
CA VAL A 17 14.76 1.60 6.41
C VAL A 17 14.29 0.86 7.65
N LEU A 18 14.67 1.30 8.85
CA LEU A 18 14.21 0.68 10.10
C LEU A 18 12.70 0.81 10.29
N VAL A 19 12.12 1.97 9.95
CA VAL A 19 10.67 2.17 9.98
C VAL A 19 9.95 1.23 9.02
N TRP A 20 10.45 1.10 7.79
CA TRP A 20 9.89 0.18 6.79
C TRP A 20 9.95 -1.28 7.26
N LYS A 21 11.10 -1.72 7.77
CA LYS A 21 11.26 -3.07 8.32
C LYS A 21 10.26 -3.35 9.44
N ARG A 22 10.08 -2.39 10.35
CA ARG A 22 9.14 -2.53 11.46
C ARG A 22 7.69 -2.67 10.98
N VAL A 23 7.23 -1.81 10.07
CA VAL A 23 5.86 -1.89 9.55
C VAL A 23 5.62 -3.21 8.80
N ASN A 24 6.60 -3.66 8.02
CA ASN A 24 6.52 -4.94 7.31
C ASN A 24 6.49 -6.13 8.27
N GLU A 25 7.26 -6.09 9.36
CA GLU A 25 7.25 -7.10 10.43
C GLU A 25 5.86 -7.15 11.09
N GLU A 26 5.30 -6.00 11.46
CA GLU A 26 3.95 -5.88 12.05
C GLU A 26 2.88 -6.45 11.09
N LEU A 27 2.89 -6.08 9.81
CA LEU A 27 1.98 -6.64 8.80
C LEU A 27 2.15 -8.17 8.67
N SER A 28 3.38 -8.65 8.59
CA SER A 28 3.68 -10.08 8.44
C SER A 28 3.16 -10.89 9.63
N GLN A 29 3.27 -10.34 10.85
CA GLN A 29 2.73 -10.98 12.05
C GLN A 29 1.19 -11.05 12.01
N SER A 30 0.52 -9.96 11.60
CA SER A 30 -0.93 -9.93 11.44
C SER A 30 -1.40 -10.93 10.36
N LEU A 31 -0.72 -11.00 9.23
CA LEU A 31 -0.99 -11.98 8.17
C LEU A 31 -0.82 -13.43 8.64
N ARG A 32 0.28 -13.73 9.35
CA ARG A 32 0.50 -15.06 9.94
C ARG A 32 -0.60 -15.45 10.92
N SER A 33 -1.17 -14.47 11.63
CA SER A 33 -2.29 -14.73 12.54
C SER A 33 -3.59 -15.07 11.78
N LEU A 34 -3.84 -14.40 10.65
CA LEU A 34 -4.96 -14.71 9.76
C LEU A 34 -4.83 -16.10 9.15
N LEU A 35 -3.65 -16.49 8.70
CA LEU A 35 -3.41 -17.81 8.09
C LEU A 35 -3.68 -19.00 9.03
N ARG A 36 -3.77 -18.77 10.34
CA ARG A 36 -4.12 -19.81 11.32
C ARG A 36 -5.63 -20.05 11.45
N VAL A 37 -6.45 -19.21 10.81
CA VAL A 37 -7.91 -19.32 10.83
C VAL A 37 -8.35 -20.38 9.83
N GLN A 38 -9.04 -21.41 10.30
CA GLN A 38 -9.46 -22.55 9.47
C GLN A 38 -10.77 -22.31 8.72
N SER A 39 -11.65 -21.47 9.27
CA SER A 39 -12.97 -21.19 8.69
C SER A 39 -12.88 -20.02 7.70
N GLN A 40 -13.29 -20.24 6.45
CA GLN A 40 -13.28 -19.21 5.40
C GLN A 40 -14.11 -17.97 5.76
N ARG A 41 -15.27 -18.19 6.41
CA ARG A 41 -16.13 -17.10 6.88
C ARG A 41 -15.45 -16.26 7.96
N GLU A 42 -14.79 -16.93 8.91
CA GLU A 42 -14.05 -16.25 9.97
C GLU A 42 -12.81 -15.54 9.43
N LEU A 43 -12.09 -16.16 8.49
CA LEU A 43 -10.94 -15.58 7.82
C LEU A 43 -11.33 -14.28 7.11
N SER A 44 -12.41 -14.31 6.32
CA SER A 44 -12.92 -13.12 5.61
C SER A 44 -13.31 -12.01 6.58
N HIS A 45 -14.00 -12.34 7.66
CA HIS A 45 -14.40 -11.36 8.68
C HIS A 45 -13.18 -10.72 9.38
N ARG A 46 -12.22 -11.53 9.83
CA ARG A 46 -11.00 -11.04 10.48
C ARG A 46 -10.12 -10.25 9.53
N ALA A 47 -10.07 -10.63 8.25
CA ALA A 47 -9.34 -9.89 7.24
C ALA A 47 -9.92 -8.48 7.04
N LEU A 48 -11.25 -8.34 6.99
CA LEU A 48 -11.90 -7.02 6.94
C LEU A 48 -11.62 -6.18 8.19
N MET A 49 -11.68 -6.77 9.38
CA MET A 49 -11.31 -6.06 10.61
C MET A 49 -9.86 -5.57 10.58
N LEU A 50 -8.92 -6.43 10.17
CA LEU A 50 -7.51 -6.04 10.06
C LEU A 50 -7.31 -4.91 9.04
N ARG A 51 -8.06 -4.90 7.93
CA ARG A 51 -8.00 -3.82 6.94
C ARG A 51 -8.39 -2.49 7.59
N ASP A 52 -9.48 -2.49 8.33
CA ASP A 52 -10.00 -1.28 8.99
C ASP A 52 -9.00 -0.79 10.06
N GLU A 53 -8.38 -1.71 10.82
CA GLU A 53 -7.31 -1.38 11.77
C GLU A 53 -6.06 -0.77 11.10
N LEU A 54 -5.63 -1.33 9.96
CA LEU A 54 -4.51 -0.81 9.17
C LEU A 54 -4.83 0.58 8.61
N TYR A 55 -6.05 0.79 8.12
CA TYR A 55 -6.53 2.08 7.65
C TYR A 55 -6.51 3.12 8.79
N GLU A 56 -7.08 2.80 9.95
CA GLU A 56 -7.06 3.68 11.12
C GLU A 56 -5.64 3.97 11.61
N SER A 57 -4.74 2.98 11.58
CA SER A 57 -3.32 3.16 11.90
C SER A 57 -2.67 4.17 10.95
N TRP A 58 -2.86 3.99 9.64
CA TRP A 58 -2.35 4.92 8.63
C TRP A 58 -2.88 6.35 8.84
N ARG A 59 -4.20 6.51 9.03
CA ARG A 59 -4.84 7.82 9.29
C ARG A 59 -4.29 8.51 10.53
N ARG A 60 -4.05 7.76 11.61
CA ARG A 60 -3.46 8.30 12.85
C ARG A 60 -2.04 8.83 12.62
N VAL A 61 -1.22 8.08 11.90
CA VAL A 61 0.17 8.48 11.59
C VAL A 61 0.19 9.68 10.64
N GLU A 62 -0.74 9.75 9.68
CA GLU A 62 -0.89 10.91 8.79
C GLU A 62 -1.27 12.17 9.58
N ALA A 63 -2.23 12.06 10.51
CA ALA A 63 -2.58 13.17 11.39
C ALA A 63 -1.41 13.63 12.28
N GLU A 64 -0.57 12.70 12.74
CA GLU A 64 0.68 13.05 13.45
C GLU A 64 1.68 13.81 12.57
N LEU A 65 1.80 13.43 11.29
CA LEU A 65 2.65 14.12 10.33
C LEU A 65 2.21 15.57 10.14
N HIS A 66 0.89 15.80 9.98
CA HIS A 66 0.34 17.15 9.83
C HIS A 66 0.61 18.02 11.06
N ARG A 67 0.31 17.52 12.26
CA ARG A 67 0.60 18.24 13.51
C ARG A 67 2.07 18.58 13.67
N SER A 68 2.96 17.61 13.41
CA SER A 68 4.42 17.84 13.51
C SER A 68 4.93 18.87 12.50
N ARG A 69 4.26 19.00 11.33
CA ARG A 69 4.60 19.99 10.31
C ARG A 69 4.17 21.40 10.73
N GLU A 70 3.01 21.52 11.35
CA GLU A 70 2.52 22.78 11.93
C GLU A 70 3.47 23.25 13.06
N GLU A 71 3.82 22.34 13.97
CA GLU A 71 4.79 22.61 15.05
C GLU A 71 6.16 23.04 14.51
N LEU A 72 6.64 22.42 13.42
CA LEU A 72 7.90 22.84 12.78
C LEU A 72 7.78 24.26 12.22
N SER A 73 6.66 24.57 11.56
CA SER A 73 6.42 25.88 10.96
C SER A 73 6.41 26.98 12.03
N GLU A 74 5.77 26.72 13.17
CA GLU A 74 5.77 27.62 14.33
C GLU A 74 7.17 27.77 14.94
N ALA A 75 7.93 26.68 15.08
CA ALA A 75 9.30 26.73 15.61
C ALA A 75 10.23 27.55 14.70
N VAL A 76 10.09 27.43 13.38
CA VAL A 76 10.84 28.23 12.40
C VAL A 76 10.45 29.70 12.49
N ALA A 77 9.15 30.02 12.58
CA ALA A 77 8.66 31.39 12.72
C ALA A 77 9.17 32.09 14.01
N ARG A 78 9.47 31.32 15.04
CA ARG A 78 10.05 31.79 16.31
C ARG A 78 11.58 31.68 16.36
N GLU A 79 12.24 31.38 15.25
CA GLU A 79 13.70 31.24 15.14
C GLU A 79 14.30 30.18 16.10
N GLN A 80 13.52 29.17 16.48
CA GLN A 80 13.94 28.11 17.39
C GLN A 80 14.73 27.02 16.64
N PHE A 81 16.01 27.28 16.36
CA PHE A 81 16.87 26.41 15.54
C PHE A 81 16.99 24.96 16.04
N VAL A 82 17.25 24.77 17.34
CA VAL A 82 17.41 23.41 17.91
C VAL A 82 16.10 22.62 17.81
N LYS A 83 14.98 23.25 18.16
CA LYS A 83 13.64 22.62 18.08
C LYS A 83 13.27 22.28 16.64
N SER A 84 13.49 23.19 15.70
CA SER A 84 13.19 22.96 14.28
C SER A 84 14.05 21.83 13.71
N THR A 85 15.32 21.73 14.09
CA THR A 85 16.20 20.61 13.70
C THR A 85 15.63 19.28 14.21
N LEU A 86 15.31 19.18 15.50
CA LEU A 86 14.72 17.94 16.07
C LEU A 86 13.37 17.57 15.44
N LEU A 87 12.51 18.56 15.19
CA LEU A 87 11.22 18.34 14.52
C LEU A 87 11.40 17.89 13.06
N SER A 88 12.43 18.38 12.37
CA SER A 88 12.73 17.93 11.01
C SER A 88 13.15 16.46 10.96
N GLU A 89 13.98 16.00 11.90
CA GLU A 89 14.36 14.57 12.02
C GLU A 89 13.10 13.72 12.29
N LYS A 90 12.25 14.16 13.22
CA LYS A 90 10.97 13.51 13.52
C LYS A 90 10.09 13.42 12.28
N LEU A 91 9.94 14.51 11.52
CA LEU A 91 9.12 14.53 10.31
C LEU A 91 9.59 13.54 9.24
N ILE A 92 10.90 13.38 9.07
CA ILE A 92 11.45 12.39 8.12
C ILE A 92 11.00 10.98 8.50
N THR A 93 11.15 10.61 9.78
CA THR A 93 10.76 9.28 10.28
C THR A 93 9.23 9.08 10.25
N THR A 94 8.44 10.08 10.64
CA THR A 94 6.97 10.03 10.57
C THR A 94 6.49 9.92 9.12
N LYS A 95 7.09 10.66 8.18
CA LYS A 95 6.75 10.57 6.75
C LYS A 95 7.03 9.17 6.21
N ALA A 96 8.19 8.59 6.52
CA ALA A 96 8.49 7.21 6.14
C ALA A 96 7.47 6.22 6.71
N ARG A 97 7.01 6.43 7.95
CA ARG A 97 5.97 5.60 8.56
C ARG A 97 4.62 5.74 7.86
N VAL A 98 4.21 6.95 7.45
CA VAL A 98 2.99 7.15 6.63
C VAL A 98 3.10 6.35 5.33
N GLN A 99 4.24 6.46 4.63
CA GLN A 99 4.45 5.77 3.36
C GLN A 99 4.45 4.25 3.52
N ALA A 100 5.15 3.73 4.53
CA ALA A 100 5.17 2.31 4.83
C ALA A 100 3.78 1.78 5.23
N ALA A 101 3.05 2.49 6.09
CA ALA A 101 1.70 2.09 6.49
C ALA A 101 0.71 2.10 5.31
N ARG A 102 0.79 3.10 4.44
CA ARG A 102 -0.03 3.16 3.22
C ARG A 102 0.31 2.04 2.24
N ALA A 103 1.60 1.73 2.06
CA ALA A 103 2.02 0.61 1.24
C ALA A 103 1.49 -0.71 1.81
N ALA A 104 1.65 -0.95 3.12
CA ALA A 104 1.13 -2.12 3.81
C ALA A 104 -0.39 -2.29 3.64
N LEU A 105 -1.17 -1.20 3.76
CA LEU A 105 -2.60 -1.21 3.52
C LEU A 105 -2.95 -1.60 2.07
N ASN A 106 -2.29 -0.98 1.08
CA ASN A 106 -2.54 -1.27 -0.33
C ASN A 106 -2.24 -2.74 -0.68
N GLU A 107 -1.11 -3.28 -0.21
CA GLU A 107 -0.76 -4.69 -0.42
C GLU A 107 -1.79 -5.61 0.25
N PHE A 108 -2.26 -5.24 1.44
CA PHE A 108 -3.28 -6.01 2.14
C PHE A 108 -4.64 -5.97 1.42
N ASP A 109 -5.04 -4.82 0.87
CA ASP A 109 -6.28 -4.68 0.11
C ASP A 109 -6.32 -5.60 -1.12
N VAL A 110 -5.18 -5.80 -1.80
CA VAL A 110 -5.07 -6.76 -2.91
C VAL A 110 -5.37 -8.18 -2.42
N VAL A 111 -4.72 -8.60 -1.32
CA VAL A 111 -4.92 -9.94 -0.73
C VAL A 111 -6.37 -10.15 -0.27
N VAL A 112 -6.97 -9.15 0.38
CA VAL A 112 -8.38 -9.22 0.81
C VAL A 112 -9.32 -9.30 -0.40
N GLY A 113 -9.04 -8.52 -1.45
CA GLY A 113 -9.81 -8.57 -2.70
C GLY A 113 -9.80 -9.97 -3.34
N ASP A 114 -8.63 -10.61 -3.38
CA ASP A 114 -8.48 -11.98 -3.89
C ASP A 114 -9.23 -13.01 -3.03
N LEU A 115 -9.17 -12.87 -1.71
CA LEU A 115 -9.89 -13.73 -0.78
C LEU A 115 -11.41 -13.63 -0.95
N VAL A 116 -11.95 -12.41 -1.04
CA VAL A 116 -13.38 -12.16 -1.22
C VAL A 116 -13.87 -12.66 -2.58
N ARG A 117 -13.09 -12.45 -3.64
CA ARG A 117 -13.39 -12.99 -4.97
C ARG A 117 -13.45 -14.52 -4.98
N SER A 118 -12.46 -15.16 -4.35
CA SER A 118 -12.39 -16.63 -4.26
C SER A 118 -13.61 -17.23 -3.54
N SER A 119 -14.04 -16.62 -2.43
CA SER A 119 -15.24 -17.09 -1.70
C SER A 119 -16.56 -16.91 -2.47
N SER A 120 -16.64 -15.93 -3.37
CA SER A 120 -17.85 -15.69 -4.16
C SER A 120 -18.05 -16.74 -5.25
N VAL A 121 -16.96 -17.24 -5.84
CA VAL A 121 -17.00 -18.29 -6.87
C VAL A 121 -17.48 -19.63 -6.29
N GLU A 122 -17.01 -20.00 -5.10
CA GLU A 122 -17.42 -21.24 -4.42
C GLU A 122 -18.93 -21.26 -4.10
N ASN A 123 -19.46 -20.14 -3.63
CA ASN A 123 -20.89 -20.01 -3.30
C ASN A 123 -21.79 -20.13 -4.54
N PHE A 124 -21.35 -19.59 -5.68
CA PHE A 124 -22.10 -19.68 -6.94
C PHE A 124 -22.12 -21.11 -7.49
N GLY A 125 -20.99 -21.84 -7.38
CA GLY A 125 -20.89 -23.25 -7.77
C GLY A 125 -21.80 -24.17 -6.96
N GLN A 126 -21.97 -23.93 -5.66
CA GLN A 126 -22.87 -24.71 -4.81
C GLN A 126 -24.36 -24.44 -5.11
N SER A 127 -24.72 -23.21 -5.49
CA SER A 127 -26.11 -22.85 -5.84
C SER A 127 -26.59 -23.47 -7.16
N MET A 128 -25.69 -23.76 -8.09
CA MET A 128 -26.03 -24.29 -9.42
C MET A 128 -26.34 -25.80 -9.42
N HIS A 129 -26.08 -26.53 -8.33
CA HIS A 129 -26.04 -28.01 -8.36
C HIS A 129 -27.01 -28.85 -7.50
N PRO A 130 -28.23 -28.42 -7.10
CA PRO A 130 -29.18 -29.37 -6.50
C PRO A 130 -30.11 -30.08 -7.50
N LYS A 131 -30.32 -29.57 -8.74
CA LYS A 131 -31.38 -30.08 -9.64
C LYS A 131 -30.93 -30.95 -10.82
N ALA A 132 -29.68 -30.82 -11.27
CA ALA A 132 -29.18 -31.64 -12.40
C ALA A 132 -28.84 -33.09 -12.00
N ARG A 133 -28.50 -33.33 -10.73
CA ARG A 133 -28.10 -34.67 -10.24
C ARG A 133 -29.28 -35.61 -9.99
N ALA A 134 -30.49 -35.07 -9.78
CA ALA A 134 -31.70 -35.87 -9.68
C ALA A 134 -32.25 -36.32 -11.05
N ALA A 135 -31.91 -35.62 -12.14
CA ALA A 135 -32.34 -35.98 -13.49
C ALA A 135 -31.39 -36.98 -14.18
N SER A 136 -30.10 -37.03 -13.81
CA SER A 136 -29.14 -37.96 -14.43
C SER A 136 -29.16 -39.39 -13.87
N ALA A 137 -29.91 -39.65 -12.79
CA ALA A 137 -30.10 -41.00 -12.26
C ALA A 137 -31.25 -41.77 -12.96
N ALA A 138 -32.00 -41.12 -13.86
CA ALA A 138 -33.12 -41.72 -14.59
C ALA A 138 -32.84 -41.95 -16.09
N ALA A 139 -31.71 -41.49 -16.62
CA ALA A 139 -31.31 -41.73 -18.01
C ALA A 139 -30.27 -42.84 -18.05
N GLY A 140 -30.75 -44.08 -18.03
CA GLY A 140 -29.96 -45.22 -18.48
C GLY A 140 -29.69 -45.13 -19.98
N ASP A 141 -28.49 -45.55 -20.35
CA ASP A 141 -28.22 -46.38 -21.53
C ASP A 141 -28.45 -45.77 -22.92
N SER A 142 -27.39 -45.20 -23.52
CA SER A 142 -27.03 -45.43 -24.93
C SER A 142 -25.72 -44.73 -25.33
N LEU A 143 -24.72 -45.57 -25.53
CA LEU A 143 -23.83 -45.70 -26.72
C LEU A 143 -23.27 -44.49 -27.46
N ASP A 144 -21.95 -44.62 -27.65
CA ASP A 144 -21.13 -44.41 -28.84
C ASP A 144 -21.00 -43.03 -29.50
N GLY A 145 -19.73 -42.61 -29.53
CA GLY A 145 -19.13 -41.99 -30.70
C GLY A 145 -19.22 -40.48 -30.72
N PHE A 146 -18.24 -39.79 -30.12
CA PHE A 146 -17.92 -38.46 -30.62
C PHE A 146 -16.41 -38.20 -30.63
N ASP A 147 -16.02 -37.67 -31.78
CA ASP A 147 -14.71 -37.64 -32.41
C ASP A 147 -13.79 -36.59 -31.79
N GLU A 148 -12.51 -36.94 -31.68
CA GLU A 148 -11.43 -36.03 -31.33
C GLU A 148 -11.18 -35.08 -32.51
N ARG A 149 -11.41 -33.78 -32.32
CA ARG A 149 -10.65 -32.65 -32.90
C ARG A 149 -11.39 -31.35 -32.66
N GLU A 150 -10.80 -30.46 -31.86
CA GLU A 150 -10.51 -29.13 -32.41
C GLU A 150 -9.40 -28.45 -31.60
N VAL A 151 -8.38 -28.10 -32.36
CA VAL A 151 -7.20 -27.34 -31.99
C VAL A 151 -7.64 -25.90 -31.74
N VAL A 152 -7.41 -25.37 -30.54
CA VAL A 152 -7.58 -23.93 -30.28
C VAL A 152 -6.19 -23.30 -30.27
N SER A 153 -6.00 -22.43 -31.26
CA SER A 153 -4.82 -21.67 -31.59
C SER A 153 -4.38 -20.74 -30.46
N GLU A 154 -3.07 -20.69 -30.23
CA GLU A 154 -2.40 -19.64 -29.47
C GLU A 154 -2.56 -18.30 -30.21
N GLU A 155 -3.33 -17.37 -29.63
CA GLU A 155 -3.31 -15.98 -30.08
C GLU A 155 -2.26 -15.19 -29.28
N ASP A 156 -1.30 -14.66 -30.04
CA ASP A 156 -0.24 -13.75 -29.65
C ASP A 156 -0.77 -12.52 -28.90
N PHE A 157 -0.52 -12.45 -27.59
CA PHE A 157 -0.76 -11.23 -26.82
C PHE A 157 0.40 -10.24 -27.03
N SER A 158 0.20 -9.36 -28.00
CA SER A 158 1.12 -8.26 -28.32
C SER A 158 1.15 -7.20 -27.21
N LEU A 159 2.31 -7.03 -26.57
CA LEU A 159 2.64 -5.90 -25.70
C LEU A 159 2.97 -4.67 -26.56
N SER A 160 1.96 -3.85 -26.87
CA SER A 160 2.14 -2.43 -27.25
C SER A 160 1.96 -1.58 -25.98
N GLY A 161 2.97 -0.82 -25.55
CA GLY A 161 3.11 0.60 -25.92
C GLY A 161 2.12 1.45 -25.08
N GLU A 162 2.46 2.53 -24.39
CA GLU A 162 3.43 3.57 -24.68
C GLU A 162 3.74 4.33 -23.37
N GLY A 163 4.95 4.86 -23.27
CA GLY A 163 5.32 5.81 -22.24
C GLY A 163 4.64 7.16 -22.44
N GLN A 164 4.26 7.79 -21.34
CA GLN A 164 4.08 9.24 -21.29
C GLN A 164 4.90 9.78 -20.13
N ASP A 165 6.15 10.12 -20.47
CA ASP A 165 6.99 11.04 -19.72
C ASP A 165 6.33 12.42 -19.71
N GLY A 166 5.66 12.73 -18.62
CA GLY A 166 5.17 14.06 -18.31
C GLY A 166 6.21 14.86 -17.53
N GLU A 167 7.32 15.24 -18.18
CA GLU A 167 8.21 16.29 -17.69
C GLU A 167 7.43 17.62 -17.63
N LYS A 168 6.89 17.94 -16.46
CA LYS A 168 6.48 19.31 -16.15
C LYS A 168 7.67 20.03 -15.54
N GLU A 169 8.44 20.69 -16.40
CA GLU A 169 9.40 21.72 -16.00
C GLU A 169 8.70 22.75 -15.10
N GLY A 170 8.93 22.61 -13.79
CA GLY A 170 8.58 23.64 -12.82
C GLY A 170 9.50 24.84 -13.03
N LYS A 171 8.97 25.88 -13.66
CA LYS A 171 9.58 27.22 -13.74
C LYS A 171 10.14 27.63 -12.37
N ILE A 172 11.46 27.59 -12.25
CA ILE A 172 12.20 28.17 -11.12
C ILE A 172 12.04 29.69 -11.25
N LEU A 173 11.21 30.28 -10.40
CA LEU A 173 11.14 31.74 -10.27
C LEU A 173 12.46 32.24 -9.68
N PRO A 174 13.08 33.29 -10.25
CA PRO A 174 14.31 33.85 -9.71
C PRO A 174 14.02 34.46 -8.33
N PHE A 175 14.80 34.01 -7.34
CA PHE A 175 14.91 34.64 -6.02
C PHE A 175 15.20 36.13 -6.20
N ARG A 176 14.22 36.98 -5.91
CA ARG A 176 14.44 38.41 -5.77
C ARG A 176 15.15 38.67 -4.45
N ASP A 177 16.34 39.26 -4.56
CA ASP A 177 17.12 39.88 -3.50
C ASP A 177 16.24 40.71 -2.56
N VAL A 178 16.03 40.22 -1.33
CA VAL A 178 15.55 41.07 -0.24
C VAL A 178 16.77 41.77 0.35
N ARG A 179 17.09 42.93 -0.22
CA ARG A 179 18.03 43.89 0.34
C ARG A 179 17.49 44.41 1.69
N ARG A 180 18.28 44.18 2.73
CA ARG A 180 18.81 45.19 3.66
C ARG A 180 17.91 46.41 3.92
N ILE A 181 17.28 46.46 5.09
CA ILE A 181 16.81 47.69 5.76
C ILE A 181 17.55 47.70 7.11
N SER A 182 18.78 48.22 7.15
CA SER A 182 19.12 49.56 7.62
C SER A 182 18.51 49.92 8.98
N SER A 183 19.39 49.85 9.99
CA SER A 183 19.29 50.46 11.31
C SER A 183 18.80 51.91 11.24
N GLY A 184 17.96 52.31 12.19
CA GLY A 184 17.52 53.69 12.35
C GLY A 184 17.10 54.01 13.78
N LYS A 185 18.08 54.54 14.52
CA LYS A 185 18.05 55.30 15.79
C LYS A 185 17.61 54.58 17.08
#